data_AF-A0A9D4R9A1-F1
#
_entry.id   AF-A0A9D4R9A1-F1
#
_cell.length_a   1.000
_cell.length_b   1.000
_cell.length_c   1.000
_cell.angle_alpha   90.00
_cell.angle_beta   90.00
_cell.angle_gamma   90.00
#
_symmetry.space_group_name_H-M   'P 1'
#
loop_
_entity.id
_entity.type
_entity.pdbx_description
1 polymer ?
#
loop_
_entity_poly.entity_id
_entity_poly.type
_entity_poly.pdbx_seq_one_letter_code
_entity_poly.pdbx_strand_id
1 'polypeptide(L)'
;MTVNIDRRLYECAWTLNGGKLLATLSGGDAVAQELKYHKNVCPLCTTGRKLIGQDLMTRRTAIYWKVMEDEVYPLVFSELVTCIVESKSKATDPIVFCPADLVKMFKQRLEQFGVSPLMSTVHSTRLKYRLLAEIPEIEAHESGRDTVLAFKSFEIL
;
A
#
# COMPACT_ATOMS: atom_id res chain seq x y z
N MET A 1 23.79 -29.28 -25.36
CA MET A 1 22.91 -29.38 -24.17
C MET A 1 22.80 -28.04 -23.40
N THR A 2 23.66 -27.05 -23.69
CA THR A 2 23.70 -25.70 -23.07
C THR A 2 22.61 -24.73 -23.57
N VAL A 3 22.22 -24.83 -24.85
CA VAL A 3 21.24 -23.93 -25.52
C VAL A 3 19.88 -23.83 -24.80
N ASN A 4 19.44 -24.89 -24.12
CA ASN A 4 18.16 -24.90 -23.40
C ASN A 4 18.21 -24.02 -22.13
N ILE A 5 19.36 -23.96 -21.47
CA ILE A 5 19.56 -23.21 -20.22
C ILE A 5 19.65 -21.71 -20.53
N ASP A 6 20.38 -21.34 -21.58
CA ASP A 6 20.51 -19.93 -22.00
C ASP A 6 19.16 -19.32 -22.38
N ARG A 7 18.32 -20.06 -23.11
CA ARG A 7 16.98 -19.59 -23.47
C ARG A 7 16.10 -19.34 -22.24
N ARG A 8 16.11 -20.25 -21.26
CA ARG A 8 15.36 -20.11 -20.01
C ARG A 8 15.87 -18.96 -19.15
N LEU A 9 17.19 -18.73 -19.12
CA LEU A 9 17.78 -17.59 -18.43
C LEU A 9 17.38 -16.27 -19.11
N TYR A 10 17.33 -16.24 -20.43
CA TYR A 10 16.90 -15.08 -21.20
C TYR A 10 15.42 -14.76 -20.98
N GLU A 11 14.53 -15.76 -21.03
CA GLU A 11 13.10 -15.60 -20.74
C GLU A 11 12.87 -15.06 -19.31
N CYS A 12 13.60 -15.58 -18.33
CA CYS A 12 13.56 -15.07 -16.96
C CYS A 12 14.08 -13.63 -16.84
N ALA A 13 15.21 -13.31 -17.49
CA ALA A 13 15.79 -11.96 -17.49
C ALA A 13 14.86 -10.92 -18.12
N TRP A 14 14.18 -11.32 -19.19
CA TRP A 14 13.18 -10.53 -19.90
C TRP A 14 11.96 -10.25 -19.02
N THR A 15 11.41 -11.30 -18.39
CA THR A 15 10.24 -11.19 -17.51
C THR A 15 10.52 -10.30 -16.29
N LEU A 16 11.77 -10.31 -15.79
CA LEU A 16 12.21 -9.49 -14.67
C LEU A 16 12.68 -8.08 -15.08
N ASN A 17 12.62 -7.72 -16.38
CA ASN A 17 13.12 -6.46 -16.95
C ASN A 17 14.55 -6.09 -16.50
N GLY A 18 15.40 -7.10 -16.29
CA GLY A 18 16.75 -6.94 -15.75
C GLY A 18 17.74 -6.53 -16.82
N GLY A 19 17.77 -5.24 -17.21
CA GLY A 19 18.61 -4.75 -18.33
C GLY A 19 20.09 -5.13 -18.24
N LYS A 20 20.65 -5.13 -17.02
CA LYS A 20 22.04 -5.57 -16.77
C LYS A 20 22.23 -7.08 -16.99
N LEU A 21 21.23 -7.89 -16.65
CA LEU A 21 21.25 -9.35 -16.82
C LEU A 21 21.09 -9.73 -18.31
N LEU A 22 20.20 -9.03 -19.02
CA LEU A 22 20.02 -9.15 -20.46
C LEU A 22 21.30 -8.78 -21.23
N ALA A 23 21.97 -7.70 -20.84
CA ALA A 23 23.25 -7.31 -21.42
C ALA A 23 24.33 -8.39 -21.23
N THR A 24 24.43 -8.98 -20.04
CA THR A 24 25.39 -10.08 -19.78
C THR A 24 25.05 -11.32 -20.61
N LEU A 25 23.78 -11.69 -20.73
CA LEU A 25 23.33 -12.84 -21.52
C LEU A 25 23.49 -12.64 -23.03
N SER A 26 23.44 -11.40 -23.52
CA SER A 26 23.65 -11.09 -24.95
C SER A 26 25.09 -11.34 -25.43
N GLY A 27 26.04 -11.53 -24.51
CA GLY A 27 27.47 -11.73 -24.79
C GLY A 27 27.89 -13.14 -25.23
N GLY A 28 27.00 -14.14 -25.23
CA GLY A 28 27.29 -15.53 -25.63
C GLY A 28 26.93 -16.57 -24.57
N ASP A 29 27.42 -17.81 -24.73
CA ASP A 29 27.12 -18.98 -23.87
C ASP A 29 27.44 -18.65 -22.39
N ALA A 30 26.39 -18.33 -21.63
CA ALA A 30 26.48 -17.88 -20.25
C ALA A 30 27.05 -18.98 -19.34
N VAL A 31 26.84 -20.24 -19.75
CA VAL A 31 27.37 -21.43 -19.11
C VAL A 31 28.88 -21.55 -19.38
N ALA A 32 29.36 -21.23 -20.58
CA ALA A 32 30.79 -21.27 -20.93
C ALA A 32 31.61 -20.13 -20.30
N GLN A 33 31.05 -18.92 -20.16
CA GLN A 33 31.76 -17.78 -19.55
C GLN A 33 31.89 -17.91 -18.03
N GLU A 34 30.87 -18.41 -17.32
CA GLU A 34 30.89 -18.45 -15.85
C GLU A 34 31.40 -19.78 -15.25
N LEU A 35 31.18 -20.94 -15.90
CA LEU A 35 31.72 -22.22 -15.38
C LEU A 35 33.23 -22.37 -15.57
N LYS A 36 33.84 -21.64 -16.52
CA LYS A 36 35.28 -21.70 -16.77
C LYS A 36 36.11 -21.11 -15.63
N TYR A 37 35.56 -20.18 -14.83
CA TYR A 37 36.31 -19.45 -13.81
C TYR A 37 35.76 -19.53 -12.38
N HIS A 38 34.49 -19.87 -12.16
CA HIS A 38 33.92 -19.90 -10.79
C HIS A 38 32.99 -21.10 -10.55
N LYS A 39 33.57 -22.27 -10.25
CA LYS A 39 32.82 -23.51 -9.91
C LYS A 39 31.86 -23.37 -8.71
N ASN A 40 32.06 -22.40 -7.83
CA ASN A 40 31.35 -22.34 -6.54
C ASN A 40 30.40 -21.14 -6.36
N VAL A 41 30.52 -20.07 -7.15
CA VAL A 41 29.65 -18.88 -7.05
C VAL A 41 29.52 -18.26 -8.44
N CYS A 42 28.43 -18.56 -9.12
CA CYS A 42 28.03 -18.03 -10.42
C CYS A 42 27.37 -16.63 -10.21
N PRO A 43 28.02 -15.51 -10.59
CA PRO A 43 27.50 -14.16 -10.38
C PRO A 43 26.15 -13.91 -11.07
N LEU A 44 25.94 -14.50 -12.24
CA LEU A 44 24.65 -14.45 -12.94
C LEU A 44 23.54 -15.13 -12.13
N CYS A 45 23.81 -16.31 -11.56
CA CYS A 45 22.87 -17.00 -10.67
C CYS A 45 22.60 -16.19 -9.39
N THR A 46 23.61 -15.52 -8.85
CA THR A 46 23.46 -14.73 -7.63
C THR A 46 22.63 -13.48 -7.88
N THR A 47 22.89 -12.79 -8.99
CA THR A 47 22.09 -11.63 -9.44
C THR A 47 20.66 -12.03 -9.76
N GLY A 48 20.48 -13.13 -10.50
CA GLY A 48 19.15 -13.67 -10.81
C GLY A 48 18.36 -14.01 -9.56
N ARG A 49 18.98 -14.69 -8.57
CA ARG A 49 18.33 -14.98 -7.28
C ARG A 49 17.92 -13.73 -6.51
N LYS A 50 18.74 -12.66 -6.53
CA LYS A 50 18.39 -11.38 -5.90
C LYS A 50 17.18 -10.72 -6.57
N LEU A 51 17.16 -10.68 -7.90
CA LEU A 51 16.05 -10.09 -8.66
C LEU A 51 14.75 -10.88 -8.47
N ILE A 52 14.81 -12.22 -8.51
CA ILE A 52 13.65 -13.09 -8.20
C ILE A 52 13.18 -12.84 -6.77
N GLY A 53 14.11 -12.77 -5.81
CA GLY A 53 13.77 -12.46 -4.42
C GLY A 53 13.05 -11.11 -4.27
N GLN A 54 13.50 -10.08 -4.99
CA GLN A 54 12.85 -8.77 -5.00
C GLN A 54 11.46 -8.82 -5.62
N ASP A 55 11.30 -9.43 -6.80
CA ASP A 55 9.99 -9.56 -7.47
C ASP A 55 8.99 -10.34 -6.60
N LEU A 56 9.43 -11.45 -5.98
CA LEU A 56 8.58 -12.22 -5.06
C LEU A 56 8.14 -11.39 -3.85
N MET A 57 9.04 -10.60 -3.27
CA MET A 57 8.69 -9.71 -2.15
C MET A 57 7.70 -8.63 -2.60
N THR A 58 7.91 -8.02 -3.77
CA THR A 58 6.99 -7.01 -4.34
C THR A 58 5.62 -7.59 -4.64
N ARG A 59 5.54 -8.80 -5.21
CA ARG A 59 4.25 -9.48 -5.45
C ARG A 59 3.55 -9.80 -4.14
N ARG A 60 4.29 -10.27 -3.13
CA ARG A 60 3.72 -10.61 -1.83
C ARG A 60 3.18 -9.37 -1.11
N THR A 61 3.90 -8.26 -1.15
CA THR A 61 3.39 -6.98 -0.60
C THR A 61 2.19 -6.47 -1.39
N ALA A 62 2.17 -6.61 -2.72
CA ALA A 62 1.02 -6.22 -3.54
C ALA A 62 -0.24 -7.05 -3.22
N ILE A 63 -0.11 -8.37 -3.04
CA ILE A 63 -1.24 -9.23 -2.63
C ILE A 63 -1.75 -8.83 -1.25
N TYR A 64 -0.83 -8.62 -0.29
CA TYR A 64 -1.19 -8.17 1.04
C TYR A 64 -1.92 -6.82 1.00
N TRP A 65 -1.44 -5.87 0.19
CA TRP A 65 -2.11 -4.59 -0.07
C TRP A 65 -3.49 -4.71 -0.65
N LYS A 66 -3.68 -5.64 -1.58
CA LYS A 66 -5.01 -5.90 -2.14
C LYS A 66 -5.98 -6.40 -1.07
N VAL A 67 -5.60 -7.42 -0.29
CA VAL A 67 -6.42 -7.94 0.82
C VAL A 67 -6.72 -6.84 1.84
N MET A 68 -5.73 -6.01 2.13
CA MET A 68 -5.87 -4.88 3.04
C MET A 68 -6.87 -3.83 2.56
N GLU A 69 -6.82 -3.45 1.28
CA GLU A 69 -7.77 -2.49 0.69
C GLU A 69 -9.19 -3.06 0.57
N ASP A 70 -9.31 -4.35 0.26
CA ASP A 70 -10.60 -5.00 -0.02
C ASP A 70 -11.34 -5.45 1.26
N GLU A 71 -10.62 -5.86 2.31
CA GLU A 71 -11.22 -6.45 3.51
C GLU A 71 -11.09 -5.56 4.75
N VAL A 72 -9.86 -5.13 5.09
CA VAL A 72 -9.60 -4.47 6.38
C VAL A 72 -9.97 -2.99 6.35
N TYR A 73 -9.62 -2.28 5.28
CA TYR A 73 -9.90 -0.85 5.14
C TYR A 73 -11.39 -0.50 5.26
N PRO A 74 -12.30 -1.22 4.58
CA PRO A 74 -13.74 -0.98 4.69
C PRO A 74 -14.27 -1.23 6.11
N LEU A 75 -13.79 -2.27 6.79
CA LEU A 75 -14.16 -2.56 8.18
C LEU A 75 -13.77 -1.41 9.11
N VAL A 76 -12.51 -0.99 9.07
CA VAL A 76 -12.03 0.11 9.91
C VAL A 76 -12.72 1.44 9.56
N PHE A 77 -13.02 1.67 8.29
CA PHE A 77 -13.77 2.84 7.86
C PHE A 77 -15.20 2.84 8.39
N SER A 78 -15.89 1.70 8.32
CA SER A 78 -17.24 1.56 8.87
C SER A 78 -17.27 1.81 10.39
N GLU A 79 -16.25 1.36 11.12
CA GLU A 79 -16.15 1.60 12.57
C GLU A 79 -15.93 3.09 12.88
N LEU A 80 -15.11 3.78 12.08
CA LEU A 80 -14.94 5.22 12.21
C LEU A 80 -16.24 5.99 11.94
N VAL A 81 -16.96 5.63 10.88
CA VAL A 81 -18.27 6.22 10.54
C VAL A 81 -19.26 6.03 11.68
N THR A 82 -19.39 4.80 12.20
CA THR A 82 -20.24 4.49 13.35
C THR A 82 -19.86 5.32 14.58
N CYS A 83 -18.57 5.45 14.88
CA CYS A 83 -18.10 6.26 16.00
C CYS A 83 -18.50 7.74 15.88
N ILE A 84 -18.37 8.31 14.68
CA ILE A 84 -18.77 9.69 14.39
C ILE A 84 -20.29 9.85 14.55
N VAL A 85 -21.09 8.97 13.96
CA VAL A 85 -22.56 9.04 14.04
C VAL A 85 -23.06 8.85 15.47
N GLU A 86 -22.50 7.89 16.22
CA GLU A 86 -22.85 7.68 17.63
C GLU A 86 -22.45 8.84 18.53
N SER A 87 -21.36 9.53 18.21
CA SER A 87 -20.98 10.68 19.02
C SER A 87 -22.04 11.79 18.94
N LYS A 88 -22.67 11.99 17.77
CA LYS A 88 -23.80 12.92 17.59
C LYS A 88 -24.96 12.64 18.54
N SER A 89 -25.32 11.36 18.73
CA SER A 89 -26.47 10.99 19.57
C SER A 89 -26.19 11.09 21.06
N LYS A 90 -24.90 11.03 21.46
CA LYS A 90 -24.47 11.09 22.86
C LYS A 90 -24.18 12.51 23.35
N ALA A 91 -23.91 13.45 22.43
CA ALA A 91 -23.54 14.81 22.81
C ALA A 91 -24.74 15.75 22.86
N THR A 92 -24.79 16.55 23.91
CA THR A 92 -25.73 17.68 24.05
C THR A 92 -25.23 18.91 23.28
N ASP A 93 -23.90 19.04 23.12
CA ASP A 93 -23.24 20.16 22.46
C ASP A 93 -22.79 19.81 21.02
N PRO A 94 -22.60 20.82 20.14
CA PRO A 94 -22.08 20.60 18.80
C PRO A 94 -20.69 19.93 18.82
N ILE A 95 -20.56 18.78 18.16
CA ILE A 95 -19.28 18.07 18.05
C ILE A 95 -18.55 18.51 16.80
N VAL A 96 -17.26 18.78 16.96
CA VAL A 96 -16.33 19.11 15.89
C VAL A 96 -15.23 18.05 15.84
N PHE A 97 -14.92 17.56 14.65
CA PHE A 97 -13.86 16.59 14.40
C PHE A 97 -12.71 17.23 13.64
N CYS A 98 -11.51 17.17 14.21
CA CYS A 98 -10.30 17.53 13.48
C CYS A 98 -9.87 16.38 12.55
N PRO A 99 -9.55 16.65 11.27
CA PRO A 99 -9.04 15.62 10.35
C PRO A 99 -7.80 14.91 10.86
N ALA A 100 -6.95 15.59 11.63
CA ALA A 100 -5.76 14.98 12.24
C ALA A 100 -6.14 13.89 13.25
N ASP A 101 -7.16 14.15 14.08
CA ASP A 101 -7.64 13.21 15.09
C ASP A 101 -8.33 12.01 14.43
N LEU A 102 -9.13 12.26 13.38
CA LEU A 102 -9.76 11.18 12.61
C LEU A 102 -8.73 10.27 11.94
N VAL A 103 -7.66 10.83 11.38
CA VAL A 103 -6.54 10.04 10.84
C VAL A 103 -5.87 9.23 11.94
N LYS A 104 -5.66 9.82 13.11
CA LYS A 104 -5.05 9.12 14.25
C LYS A 104 -5.93 7.94 14.70
N MET A 105 -7.23 8.15 14.88
CA MET A 105 -8.18 7.10 15.24
C MET A 105 -8.20 5.99 14.19
N PHE A 106 -8.25 6.36 12.91
CA PHE A 106 -8.24 5.40 11.80
C PHE A 106 -6.95 4.56 11.77
N LYS A 107 -5.79 5.18 11.97
CA LYS A 107 -4.50 4.47 12.05
C LYS A 107 -4.43 3.53 13.26
N GLN A 108 -4.87 3.99 14.42
CA GLN A 108 -4.91 3.16 15.63
C GLN A 108 -5.79 1.93 15.43
N ARG A 109 -6.92 2.08 14.74
CA ARG A 109 -7.76 0.94 14.38
C ARG A 109 -7.08 0.02 13.36
N LEU A 110 -6.45 0.53 12.31
CA LEU A 110 -5.65 -0.32 11.41
C LEU A 110 -4.59 -1.13 12.16
N GLU A 111 -3.89 -0.53 13.12
CA GLU A 111 -2.89 -1.22 13.95
C GLU A 111 -3.51 -2.36 14.78
N GLN A 112 -4.73 -2.18 15.31
CA GLN A 112 -5.47 -3.24 16.02
C GLN A 112 -5.84 -4.42 15.11
N PHE A 113 -6.03 -4.17 13.81
CA PHE A 113 -6.23 -5.21 12.80
C PHE A 113 -4.91 -5.81 12.28
N GLY A 114 -3.76 -5.52 12.93
CA GLY A 114 -2.46 -6.10 12.62
C GLY A 114 -1.71 -5.41 11.48
N VAL A 115 -2.13 -4.19 11.09
CA VAL A 115 -1.46 -3.41 10.04
C VAL A 115 -0.28 -2.68 10.63
N SER A 116 0.91 -2.86 10.04
CA SER A 116 2.10 -2.15 10.50
C SER A 116 1.98 -0.63 10.28
N PRO A 117 2.48 0.22 11.20
CA PRO A 117 2.49 1.67 11.05
C PRO A 117 3.21 2.17 9.78
N LEU A 118 4.21 1.42 9.31
CA LEU A 118 4.95 1.72 8.07
C LEU A 118 4.09 1.58 6.82
N MET A 119 2.98 0.86 6.96
CA MET A 119 2.09 0.39 5.92
C MET A 119 0.76 1.20 5.94
N SER A 120 0.38 1.80 7.06
CA SER A 120 -0.85 2.60 7.24
C SER A 120 -0.72 4.07 6.82
N THR A 121 -0.13 4.37 5.65
CA THR A 121 -0.04 5.76 5.17
C THR A 121 -1.43 6.27 4.75
N VAL A 122 -2.13 6.88 5.70
CA VAL A 122 -3.47 7.43 5.52
C VAL A 122 -3.38 8.91 5.16
N HIS A 123 -3.92 9.27 4.00
CA HIS A 123 -4.05 10.67 3.59
C HIS A 123 -5.29 11.31 4.21
N SER A 124 -5.11 12.34 5.03
CA SER A 124 -6.19 13.09 5.69
C SER A 124 -7.21 13.62 4.69
N THR A 125 -6.76 14.18 3.57
CA THR A 125 -7.62 14.72 2.51
C THR A 125 -8.54 13.65 1.91
N ARG A 126 -7.99 12.46 1.61
CA ARG A 126 -8.78 11.35 1.03
C ARG A 126 -9.77 10.78 2.05
N LEU A 127 -9.37 10.68 3.32
CA LEU A 127 -10.26 10.26 4.40
C LEU A 127 -11.41 11.27 4.60
N LYS A 128 -11.09 12.58 4.61
CA LYS A 128 -12.07 13.67 4.69
C LYS A 128 -13.14 13.53 3.61
N TYR A 129 -12.74 13.43 2.34
CA TYR A 129 -13.71 13.33 1.23
C TYR A 129 -14.54 12.05 1.28
N ARG A 130 -13.96 10.93 1.72
CA ARG A 130 -14.73 9.69 1.94
C ARG A 130 -15.78 9.85 3.03
N LEU A 131 -15.42 10.46 4.16
CA LEU A 131 -16.37 10.71 5.26
C LEU A 131 -17.51 11.64 4.84
N LEU A 132 -17.20 12.71 4.09
CA LEU A 132 -18.22 13.62 3.55
C LEU A 132 -19.16 12.94 2.54
N ALA A 133 -18.66 11.95 1.79
CA ALA A 133 -19.48 11.17 0.86
C ALA A 133 -20.40 10.17 1.57
N GLU A 134 -19.92 9.55 2.65
CA GLU A 134 -20.66 8.53 3.39
C GLU A 134 -21.65 9.13 4.41
N ILE A 135 -21.31 10.28 5.00
CA ILE A 135 -22.11 10.94 6.03
C ILE A 135 -22.59 12.30 5.49
N PRO A 136 -23.74 12.36 4.80
CA PRO A 136 -24.22 13.58 4.15
C PRO A 136 -24.62 14.69 5.14
N GLU A 137 -24.77 14.35 6.41
CA GLU A 137 -25.06 15.27 7.51
C GLU A 137 -23.83 16.01 8.02
N ILE A 138 -22.61 15.61 7.61
CA ILE A 138 -21.38 16.29 8.00
C ILE A 138 -20.94 17.23 6.89
N GLU A 139 -20.40 18.37 7.28
CA GLU A 139 -19.78 19.33 6.38
C GLU A 139 -18.39 19.73 6.86
N ALA A 140 -17.56 20.14 5.91
CA ALA A 140 -16.22 20.65 6.20
C ALA A 140 -16.29 22.17 6.31
N HIS A 141 -15.88 22.71 7.46
CA HIS A 141 -15.70 24.13 7.67
C HIS A 141 -14.22 24.46 7.62
N GLU A 142 -13.86 25.41 6.77
CA GLU A 142 -12.49 25.92 6.66
C GLU A 142 -12.38 27.22 7.47
N SER A 143 -11.41 27.25 8.39
CA SER A 143 -11.05 28.43 9.17
C SER A 143 -9.57 28.71 8.95
N GLY A 144 -9.28 29.54 7.94
CA GLY A 144 -7.91 29.86 7.53
C GLY A 144 -7.16 28.63 7.01
N ARG A 145 -6.15 28.15 7.75
CA ARG A 145 -5.35 26.97 7.39
C ARG A 145 -5.91 25.67 7.96
N ASP A 146 -6.87 25.76 8.86
CA ASP A 146 -7.44 24.61 9.53
C ASP A 146 -8.77 24.22 8.88
N THR A 147 -8.96 22.92 8.70
CA THR A 147 -10.24 22.36 8.27
C THR A 147 -10.78 21.52 9.42
N VAL A 148 -12.06 21.71 9.75
CA VAL A 148 -12.76 20.88 10.73
C VAL A 148 -14.03 20.30 10.10
N LEU A 149 -14.48 19.16 10.62
CA LEU A 149 -15.72 18.51 10.21
C LEU A 149 -16.74 18.66 11.33
N ALA A 150 -17.95 19.10 11.00
CA ALA A 150 -19.04 19.21 11.97
C ALA A 150 -20.35 18.75 11.35
N PHE A 151 -21.32 18.38 12.18
CA PHE A 151 -22.66 18.10 11.70
C PHE A 151 -23.34 19.41 11.28
N LYS A 152 -24.06 19.37 10.14
CA LYS A 152 -24.93 20.44 9.69
C LYS A 152 -25.90 20.77 10.81
N SER A 153 -25.89 22.03 11.22
CA SER A 153 -26.91 22.54 12.14
C SER A 153 -28.23 22.58 11.38
N PHE A 154 -29.26 21.87 11.85
CA PHE A 154 -30.61 22.12 11.34
C PHE A 154 -31.01 23.53 11.78
N GLU A 155 -31.01 24.49 10.87
CA GLU A 155 -31.80 25.71 11.04
C GLU A 155 -33.27 25.27 11.08
N ILE A 156 -33.86 25.31 12.29
CA ILE A 156 -35.31 25.27 12.46
C ILE A 156 -35.81 26.60 11.92
N LEU A 157 -36.40 26.57 10.73
CA LEU A 157 -37.29 27.63 10.22
C LEU A 157 -38.68 27.50 10.85
#